data_AF-A0AAV7J829-F1
#
_entry.id   AF-A0AAV7J829-F1
#
_cell.length_a   1.000
_cell.length_b   1.000
_cell.length_c   1.000
_cell.angle_alpha   90.00
_cell.angle_beta   90.00
_cell.angle_gamma   90.00
#
_symmetry.space_group_name_H-M   'P 1'
#
loop_
_entity.id
_entity.type
_entity.pdbx_description
1 polymer ?
#
loop_
_entity_poly.entity_id
_entity_poly.type
_entity_poly.pdbx_seq_one_letter_code
_entity_poly.pdbx_strand_id
1 'polypeptide(L)'
;MLGRSLAVGHRLIYGIFSIDGNFVWVGVFISKNSWTTAEQKRSYQSMGKALVKAAFPTEVMLLSNLRGNASEIDKNAPKKPALDLNIMNAIEGRWINVIELFKLEKC
;
A
#
# COMPACT_ATOMS: atom_id res chain seq x y z
N MET A 1 -5.11 -2.64 37.74
CA MET A 1 -4.30 -2.85 36.53
C MET A 1 -5.27 -3.01 35.35
N LEU A 2 -5.43 -1.99 34.51
CA LEU A 2 -6.19 -2.07 33.27
C LEU A 2 -5.28 -1.58 32.14
N GLY A 3 -5.01 -2.48 31.19
CA GLY A 3 -3.98 -2.36 30.18
C GLY A 3 -4.22 -1.19 29.22
N ARG A 4 -3.34 -0.20 29.29
CA ARG A 4 -3.09 0.74 28.20
C ARG A 4 -2.41 -0.03 27.06
N SER A 5 -3.08 -0.28 25.93
CA SER A 5 -2.40 -0.42 24.63
C SER A 5 -3.39 -0.44 23.46
N LEU A 6 -4.06 0.68 23.23
CA LEU A 6 -4.65 0.98 21.92
C LEU A 6 -4.11 2.37 21.55
N ALA A 7 -3.45 2.48 20.39
CA ALA A 7 -2.96 3.73 19.78
C ALA A 7 -1.57 4.27 20.15
N VAL A 8 -0.51 3.45 20.15
CA VAL A 8 0.85 3.98 19.94
C VAL A 8 1.53 3.26 18.79
N GLY A 9 1.53 3.90 17.62
CA GLY A 9 2.51 3.56 16.58
C GLY A 9 1.98 2.93 15.30
N HIS A 10 0.71 3.14 14.91
CA HIS A 10 0.24 2.81 13.55
C HIS A 10 -0.36 4.05 12.88
N ARG A 11 -0.15 4.19 11.57
CA ARG A 11 -0.83 5.15 10.68
C ARG A 11 -1.84 4.40 9.82
N LEU A 12 -2.99 5.02 9.61
CA LEU A 12 -4.03 4.49 8.74
C LEU A 12 -3.85 5.07 7.34
N ILE A 13 -3.74 4.21 6.33
CA ILE A 13 -3.98 4.59 4.94
C ILE A 13 -5.45 4.32 4.64
N TYR A 14 -6.17 5.34 4.19
CA TYR A 14 -7.55 5.17 3.75
C TYR A 14 -7.64 5.31 2.23
N GLY A 15 -8.37 4.41 1.60
CA GLY A 15 -8.88 4.54 0.24
C GLY A 15 -10.41 4.53 0.26
N ILE A 16 -11.02 5.33 -0.62
CA ILE A 16 -12.46 5.31 -0.88
C ILE A 16 -12.64 4.90 -2.33
N PHE A 17 -13.46 3.90 -2.59
CA PHE A 17 -13.82 3.52 -3.95
C PHE A 17 -15.29 3.09 -4.03
N SER A 18 -15.88 3.24 -5.21
CA SER A 18 -17.27 2.88 -5.47
C SER A 18 -17.35 1.47 -6.04
N ILE A 19 -18.13 0.59 -5.41
CA ILE A 19 -18.53 -0.72 -5.94
C ILE A 19 -20.05 -0.70 -6.09
N ASP A 20 -20.55 -0.89 -7.31
CA ASP A 20 -21.98 -0.94 -7.61
C ASP A 20 -22.78 0.26 -7.08
N GLY A 21 -22.15 1.45 -7.07
CA GLY A 21 -22.75 2.69 -6.56
C GLY A 21 -22.60 2.91 -5.05
N ASN A 22 -22.00 1.96 -4.31
CA ASN A 22 -21.74 2.09 -2.88
C ASN A 22 -20.28 2.47 -2.60
N PHE A 23 -20.07 3.46 -1.73
CA PHE A 23 -18.73 3.84 -1.28
C PHE A 23 -18.22 2.88 -0.20
N VAL A 24 -17.12 2.21 -0.49
CA VAL A 24 -16.42 1.31 0.45
C VAL A 24 -15.17 2.02 0.96
N TRP A 25 -15.01 2.02 2.28
CA TRP A 25 -13.83 2.53 2.97
C TRP A 25 -12.89 1.38 3.26
N VAL A 26 -11.66 1.45 2.74
CA VAL A 26 -10.62 0.48 3.10
C VAL A 26 -9.51 1.17 3.84
N GLY A 27 -9.33 0.73 5.07
CA GLY A 27 -8.30 1.18 5.99
C GLY A 27 -7.19 0.15 6.11
N VAL A 28 -5.97 0.53 5.76
CA VAL A 28 -4.76 -0.30 5.93
C VAL A 28 -3.93 0.29 7.06
N PHE A 29 -3.75 -0.48 8.14
CA PHE A 29 -2.90 -0.08 9.25
C PHE A 29 -1.44 -0.38 8.93
N ILE A 30 -0.62 0.67 8.86
CA ILE A 30 0.83 0.56 8.68
C ILE A 30 1.52 1.02 9.95
N SER A 31 2.57 0.32 10.40
CA SER A 31 3.34 0.78 11.56
C SER A 31 3.94 2.17 11.32
N LYS A 32 4.01 3.01 12.35
CA LYS A 32 4.57 4.37 12.30
C LYS A 32 6.02 4.34 11.83
N ASN A 33 6.79 3.33 12.24
CA ASN A 33 8.18 3.19 11.82
C ASN A 33 8.29 2.90 10.32
N SER A 34 7.46 1.98 9.82
CA SER A 34 7.41 1.66 8.38
C SER A 34 6.93 2.86 7.56
N TRP A 35 5.97 3.62 8.10
CA TRP A 35 5.48 4.85 7.51
C TRP A 35 6.57 5.91 7.38
N THR A 36 7.24 6.26 8.49
CA THR A 36 8.34 7.23 8.50
C THR A 36 9.48 6.80 7.58
N THR A 37 9.78 5.50 7.55
CA THR A 37 10.78 4.93 6.63
C THR A 37 10.40 5.12 5.16
N ALA A 38 9.10 5.05 4.83
CA ALA A 38 8.60 5.28 3.48
C ALA A 38 8.65 6.76 3.10
N GLU A 39 8.27 7.68 4.00
CA GLU A 39 8.33 9.14 3.75
C GLU A 39 9.75 9.65 3.53
N GLN A 40 10.75 9.03 4.17
CA GLN A 40 12.16 9.41 3.99
C GLN A 40 12.75 8.94 2.65
N LYS A 41 12.00 8.22 1.82
CA LYS A 41 12.48 7.75 0.52
C LYS A 41 12.56 8.91 -0.48
N ARG A 42 13.68 9.00 -1.18
CA ARG A 42 13.99 10.10 -2.11
C ARG A 42 13.22 10.06 -3.43
N SER A 43 12.59 8.93 -3.75
CA SER A 43 11.81 8.78 -4.98
C SER A 43 10.46 8.15 -4.71
N TYR A 44 9.46 8.55 -5.50
CA TYR A 44 8.12 7.99 -5.45
C TYR A 44 8.11 6.45 -5.56
N GLN A 45 8.92 5.91 -6.47
CA GLN A 45 9.04 4.47 -6.67
C GLN A 45 9.57 3.76 -5.42
N SER A 46 10.54 4.35 -4.72
CA SER A 46 11.11 3.75 -3.51
C SER A 46 10.19 3.90 -2.30
N MET A 47 9.44 5.00 -2.21
CA MET A 47 8.36 5.18 -1.23
C MET A 47 7.25 4.15 -1.43
N GLY A 48 6.73 4.01 -2.65
CA GLY A 48 5.69 3.03 -2.99
C GLY A 48 6.10 1.60 -2.65
N LYS A 49 7.33 1.20 -3.01
CA LYS A 49 7.88 -0.11 -2.63
C LYS A 49 7.94 -0.30 -1.10
N ALA A 50 8.29 0.74 -0.35
CA ALA A 50 8.34 0.67 1.11
C ALA A 50 6.94 0.52 1.72
N LEU A 51 5.93 1.21 1.18
CA LEU A 51 4.53 1.10 1.62
C LEU A 51 3.94 -0.28 1.30
N VAL A 52 4.17 -0.81 0.09
CA VAL A 52 3.72 -2.17 -0.27
C VAL A 52 4.34 -3.20 0.68
N LYS A 53 5.65 -3.12 0.95
CA LYS A 53 6.31 -4.00 1.93
C LYS A 53 5.79 -3.86 3.36
N ALA A 54 5.24 -2.70 3.69
CA ALA A 54 4.70 -2.44 5.02
C ALA A 54 3.23 -2.85 5.16
N ALA A 55 2.50 -2.89 4.04
CA ALA A 55 1.08 -3.25 4.00
C ALA A 55 0.84 -4.76 3.83
N PHE A 56 1.78 -5.48 3.21
CA PHE A 56 1.66 -6.90 2.94
C PHE A 56 2.69 -7.74 3.70
N PRO A 57 2.28 -8.87 4.31
CA PRO A 57 3.22 -9.86 4.82
C PRO A 57 4.16 -10.37 3.72
N THR A 58 5.35 -10.81 4.11
CA THR A 58 6.38 -11.25 3.15
C THR A 58 5.93 -12.49 2.39
N GLU A 59 5.22 -13.39 3.04
CA GLU A 59 4.65 -14.60 2.47
C GLU A 59 3.64 -14.26 1.37
N VAL A 60 2.76 -13.27 1.61
CA VAL A 60 1.80 -12.78 0.63
C VAL A 60 2.51 -12.20 -0.59
N MET A 61 3.58 -11.41 -0.38
CA MET A 61 4.36 -10.84 -1.48
C MET A 61 5.08 -11.91 -2.32
N LEU A 62 5.58 -12.97 -1.70
CA LEU A 62 6.28 -14.05 -2.40
C LEU A 62 5.32 -14.92 -3.22
N LEU A 63 4.10 -15.12 -2.73
CA LEU A 63 3.08 -15.96 -3.36
C LEU A 63 2.17 -15.20 -4.32
N SER A 64 2.21 -13.88 -4.34
CA SER A 64 1.36 -13.03 -5.20
C SER A 64 2.16 -12.29 -6.27
N ASN A 65 1.47 -11.62 -7.19
CA ASN A 65 2.05 -10.60 -8.05
C ASN A 65 1.14 -9.36 -8.11
N LEU A 66 1.56 -8.29 -8.80
CA LEU A 66 0.81 -7.03 -8.82
C LEU A 66 -0.55 -7.10 -9.54
N ARG A 67 -0.73 -8.02 -10.51
CA ARG A 67 -1.87 -8.02 -11.43
C ARG A 67 -2.69 -9.32 -11.45
N GLY A 68 -2.22 -10.38 -10.83
CA GLY A 68 -2.78 -11.73 -10.91
C GLY A 68 -2.58 -12.45 -12.25
N ASN A 69 -1.88 -11.81 -13.20
CA ASN A 69 -1.67 -12.34 -14.53
C ASN A 69 -0.47 -13.29 -14.57
N ALA A 70 -0.49 -14.23 -15.52
CA ALA A 70 0.68 -15.02 -15.87
C ALA A 70 1.75 -14.14 -16.53
N SER A 71 3.00 -14.59 -16.49
CA SER A 71 4.08 -13.89 -17.19
C SER A 71 3.91 -14.00 -18.70
N GLU A 72 4.02 -12.87 -19.41
CA GLU A 72 3.96 -12.82 -20.88
C GLU A 72 5.26 -13.31 -21.53
N ILE A 73 6.37 -13.27 -20.77
CA ILE A 73 7.72 -13.61 -21.24
C ILE A 73 8.05 -15.06 -20.89
N ASP A 74 7.83 -15.46 -19.64
CA ASP A 74 8.09 -16.82 -19.16
C ASP A 74 6.77 -17.58 -19.00
N LYS A 75 6.39 -18.31 -20.04
CA LYS A 75 5.13 -19.08 -20.07
C LYS A 75 5.09 -20.24 -19.08
N ASN A 76 6.23 -20.64 -18.52
CA ASN A 76 6.31 -21.72 -17.53
C ASN A 76 6.25 -21.20 -16.09
N ALA A 77 6.32 -19.88 -15.89
CA ALA A 77 6.24 -19.29 -14.56
C ALA A 77 4.89 -19.62 -13.90
N PRO A 78 4.87 -19.99 -12.61
CA PRO A 78 3.64 -20.32 -11.92
C PRO A 78 2.71 -19.09 -11.86
N LYS A 79 1.43 -19.32 -12.14
CA LYS A 79 0.40 -18.28 -11.97
C LYS A 79 0.28 -17.93 -10.49
N LYS A 80 0.35 -16.64 -10.18
CA LYS A 80 0.20 -16.10 -8.82
C LYS A 80 -1.06 -15.24 -8.74
N PRO A 81 -1.79 -15.26 -7.61
CA PRO A 81 -2.89 -14.32 -7.38
C PRO A 81 -2.40 -12.87 -7.37
N ALA A 82 -3.33 -11.95 -7.62
CA ALA A 82 -3.08 -10.52 -7.45
C ALA A 82 -2.94 -10.18 -5.95
N LEU A 83 -2.16 -9.15 -5.63
CA LEU A 83 -2.27 -8.49 -4.34
C LEU A 83 -3.67 -7.90 -4.16
N ASP A 84 -4.12 -7.79 -2.90
CA ASP A 84 -5.43 -7.22 -2.57
C ASP A 84 -5.57 -5.83 -3.21
N LEU A 85 -6.51 -5.73 -4.14
CA LEU A 85 -6.71 -4.54 -4.95
C LEU A 85 -7.12 -3.34 -4.10
N ASN A 86 -7.85 -3.56 -3.00
CA ASN A 86 -8.29 -2.48 -2.14
C ASN A 86 -7.12 -1.89 -1.34
N ILE A 87 -6.21 -2.74 -0.86
CA ILE A 87 -4.97 -2.30 -0.20
C ILE A 87 -4.09 -1.55 -1.21
N MET A 88 -3.96 -2.07 -2.42
CA MET A 88 -3.20 -1.40 -3.50
C MET A 88 -3.79 -0.04 -3.85
N ASN A 89 -5.12 0.06 -3.98
CA ASN A 89 -5.83 1.32 -4.24
C ASN A 89 -5.69 2.31 -3.08
N ALA A 90 -5.68 1.85 -1.82
CA ALA A 90 -5.41 2.72 -0.68
C ALA A 90 -4.00 3.30 -0.73
N ILE A 91 -3.00 2.46 -1.06
CA ILE A 91 -1.61 2.91 -1.26
C ILE A 91 -1.53 3.91 -2.41
N GLU A 92 -2.19 3.63 -3.54
CA GLU A 92 -2.22 4.50 -4.73
C GLU A 92 -2.93 5.83 -4.47
N GLY A 93 -4.11 5.82 -3.85
CA GLY A 93 -4.84 7.04 -3.50
C GLY A 93 -4.05 7.95 -2.57
N ARG A 94 -3.29 7.37 -1.63
CA ARG A 94 -2.34 8.16 -0.82
C ARG A 94 -1.16 8.65 -1.64
N TRP A 95 -0.67 7.85 -2.57
CA TRP A 95 0.43 8.19 -3.47
C TRP A 95 0.10 9.43 -4.30
N ILE A 96 -1.10 9.51 -4.90
CA ILE A 96 -1.55 10.67 -5.69
C ILE A 96 -1.52 11.95 -4.83
N ASN A 97 -2.10 11.91 -3.63
CA ASN A 97 -2.11 13.05 -2.72
C ASN A 97 -0.70 13.51 -2.32
N VAL A 98 0.25 12.58 -2.15
CA VAL A 98 1.64 12.91 -1.80
C VAL A 98 2.40 13.49 -3.01
N ILE A 99 2.17 12.99 -4.22
CA ILE A 99 2.75 13.56 -5.46
C ILE A 99 2.32 15.02 -5.64
N GLU A 100 1.04 15.32 -5.43
CA GLU A 100 0.53 16.69 -5.56
C GLU A 100 1.23 17.64 -4.58
N LEU A 101 1.44 17.21 -3.33
CA LEU A 101 2.19 17.98 -2.34
C LEU A 101 3.67 18.19 -2.74
N PHE A 102 4.34 17.15 -3.21
CA PHE A 102 5.74 17.27 -3.67
C PHE A 102 5.91 18.16 -4.92
N LYS A 103 4.88 18.22 -5.80
CA LYS A 103 4.88 19.16 -6.93
C LYS A 103 4.73 20.60 -6.46
N LEU A 104 3.93 20.84 -5.42
CA LEU A 104 3.68 22.18 -4.86
C LEU A 104 4.88 22.73 -4.07
N GLU A 105 5.64 21.88 -3.36
CA GLU A 105 6.84 22.30 -2.59
C GLU A 105 8.06 22.64 -3.45
N LYS A 106 8.01 22.37 -4.76
CA LYS A 106 9.10 22.68 -5.71
C LYS A 106 8.79 23.86 -6.64
N CYS A 107 7.73 24.62 -6.38
CA CYS A 107 7.40 25.87 -7.07
C CYS A 107 7.81 27.09 -6.25
#